data_AF-A0A2P6PLL1-F1
#
_entry.id   AF-A0A2P6PLL1-F1
#
_cell.length_a   1.000
_cell.length_b   1.000
_cell.length_c   1.000
_cell.angle_alpha   90.00
_cell.angle_beta   90.00
_cell.angle_gamma   90.00
#
_symmetry.space_group_name_H-M   'P 1'
#
loop_
_entity.id
_entity.type
_entity.pdbx_description
1 polymer ?
#
loop_
_entity_poly.entity_id
_entity_poly.type
_entity_poly.pdbx_seq_one_letter_code
_entity_poly.pdbx_strand_id
1 'polypeptide(L)'
;MQTGRKHYLGSFEMLGNVQPHEPPCHEDLPRLNAPNFYYVMEDILFEEVKKKEGLTWSVHRPGLIFGFSPYSLMNAIGTLCVYAAICKHEGQPLRFPGSKGTWEGFWDASDADMVAEHQIWAAVEPYAKNEAFNCINGDVFKWKHLWGILAEQFELVPAGVHEELSFEEMMKDKGPVWDEIVREHGLVPTKLEEVGNWWFLDTMFRWIDSTADSMNKSKEHGFVGFRNPKTSFVSWIEKMKSFRIVP
;
A
#
# COMPACT_ATOMS: atom_id res chain seq x y z
N MET A 1 10.86 -2.58 13.86
CA MET A 1 9.42 -2.92 13.90
C MET A 1 8.69 -2.15 12.81
N GLN A 2 7.81 -2.77 12.04
CA GLN A 2 7.01 -2.09 11.02
C GLN A 2 5.60 -1.78 11.56
N THR A 3 5.17 -0.53 11.40
CA THR A 3 3.80 -0.07 11.64
C THR A 3 3.24 0.50 10.33
N GLY A 4 2.86 1.78 10.27
CA GLY A 4 2.42 2.43 9.04
C GLY A 4 1.70 3.75 9.26
N ARG A 5 1.25 4.36 8.15
CA ARG A 5 0.55 5.65 8.13
C ARG A 5 -0.72 5.73 8.97
N LYS A 6 -1.34 4.59 9.32
CA LYS A 6 -2.45 4.56 10.30
C LYS A 6 -2.08 5.20 11.65
N HIS A 7 -0.79 5.37 11.95
CA HIS A 7 -0.33 6.19 13.07
C HIS A 7 -0.93 7.60 13.04
N TYR A 8 -1.07 8.19 11.85
CA TYR A 8 -1.54 9.56 11.61
C TYR A 8 -3.01 9.67 11.18
N LEU A 9 -3.57 8.58 10.62
CA LEU A 9 -4.93 8.55 10.07
C LEU A 9 -5.95 7.83 10.96
N GLY A 10 -5.49 7.01 11.91
CA GLY A 10 -6.34 6.09 12.67
C GLY A 10 -6.42 4.70 12.04
N SER A 11 -6.98 3.74 12.77
CA SER A 11 -7.24 2.41 12.23
C SER A 11 -8.34 2.45 11.16
N PHE A 12 -8.50 1.37 10.38
CA PHE A 12 -9.51 1.35 9.31
C PHE A 12 -10.93 1.50 9.85
N GLU A 13 -11.20 0.97 11.04
CA GLU A 13 -12.47 1.09 11.76
C GLU A 13 -12.73 2.51 12.26
N MET A 14 -11.67 3.31 12.41
CA MET A 14 -11.73 4.69 12.91
C MET A 14 -11.72 5.74 11.78
N LEU A 15 -11.48 5.35 10.52
CA LEU A 15 -11.53 6.30 9.40
C LEU A 15 -12.90 6.99 9.34
N GLY A 16 -12.89 8.32 9.27
CA GLY A 16 -14.10 9.16 9.32
C GLY A 16 -14.68 9.39 10.73
N ASN A 17 -14.27 8.61 11.73
CA ASN A 17 -14.72 8.74 13.13
C ASN A 17 -13.68 9.43 14.03
N VAL A 18 -12.43 9.53 13.58
CA VAL A 18 -11.37 10.29 14.23
C VAL A 18 -10.85 11.36 13.26
N GLN A 19 -10.54 12.54 13.79
CA GLN A 19 -9.87 13.58 13.01
C GLN A 19 -8.43 13.14 12.72
N PRO A 20 -8.04 12.91 11.46
CA PRO A 20 -6.66 12.59 11.12
C PRO A 20 -5.77 13.84 11.27
N HIS A 21 -4.45 13.62 11.37
CA HIS A 21 -3.49 14.70 11.22
C HIS A 21 -3.48 15.22 9.79
N GLU A 22 -3.20 16.52 9.63
CA GLU A 22 -3.07 17.14 8.33
C GLU A 22 -1.72 16.77 7.69
N PRO A 23 -1.69 16.26 6.44
CA PRO A 23 -0.45 15.98 5.74
C PRO A 23 0.28 17.28 5.31
N PRO A 24 1.62 17.27 5.15
CA PRO A 24 2.49 16.10 5.20
C PRO A 24 2.76 15.62 6.64
N CYS A 25 2.54 14.32 6.88
CA CYS A 25 2.73 13.75 8.21
C CYS A 25 4.22 13.63 8.54
N HIS A 26 4.61 13.95 9.78
CA HIS A 26 5.98 13.82 10.28
C HIS A 26 5.98 13.11 11.65
N GLU A 27 7.13 12.57 12.05
CA GLU A 27 7.22 11.58 13.12
C GLU A 27 7.00 12.15 14.52
N ASP A 28 7.14 13.48 14.68
CA ASP A 28 6.90 14.22 15.93
C ASP A 28 5.41 14.50 16.20
N LEU A 29 4.52 14.19 15.23
CA LEU A 29 3.08 14.29 15.45
C LEU A 29 2.66 13.34 16.59
N PRO A 30 1.78 13.79 17.51
CA PRO A 30 1.35 12.96 18.61
C PRO A 30 0.48 11.81 18.12
N ARG A 31 0.38 10.75 18.93
CA ARG A 31 -0.64 9.70 18.72
C ARG A 31 -2.03 10.34 18.67
N LEU A 32 -2.90 9.81 17.81
CA LEU A 32 -4.30 10.19 17.81
C LEU A 32 -4.96 9.72 19.11
N ASN A 33 -5.99 10.45 19.57
CA ASN A 33 -6.83 10.02 20.68
C ASN A 33 -7.85 8.95 20.23
N ALA A 34 -7.34 7.83 19.74
CA ALA A 34 -8.13 6.70 19.26
C ALA A 34 -7.37 5.38 19.47
N PRO A 35 -8.08 4.25 19.63
CA PRO A 35 -7.45 2.94 19.68
C PRO A 35 -6.69 2.65 18.38
N ASN A 36 -5.41 2.27 18.50
CA ASN A 36 -4.61 1.84 17.38
C ASN A 36 -3.59 0.80 17.85
N PHE A 37 -3.62 -0.38 17.25
CA PHE A 37 -2.72 -1.45 17.64
C PHE A 37 -1.23 -1.10 17.41
N TYR A 38 -0.92 -0.14 16.53
CA TYR A 38 0.44 0.37 16.39
C TYR A 38 0.99 0.97 17.68
N TYR A 39 0.15 1.65 18.46
CA TYR A 39 0.56 2.28 19.72
C TYR A 39 0.88 1.21 20.76
N VAL A 40 0.04 0.18 20.86
CA VAL A 40 0.27 -0.98 21.72
C VAL A 40 1.56 -1.71 21.34
N MET A 41 1.81 -1.92 20.04
CA MET A 41 3.04 -2.53 19.55
C MET A 41 4.29 -1.70 19.90
N GLU A 42 4.22 -0.37 19.71
CA GLU A 42 5.30 0.54 20.09
C GLU A 42 5.57 0.49 21.60
N ASP A 43 4.53 0.52 22.43
CA ASP A 43 4.66 0.49 23.89
C ASP A 43 5.32 -0.82 24.37
N ILE A 44 4.85 -1.97 23.84
CA ILE A 44 5.47 -3.28 24.12
C ILE A 44 6.93 -3.29 23.67
N LEU A 45 7.23 -2.81 22.47
CA LEU A 45 8.61 -2.74 21.97
C LEU A 45 9.51 -1.94 22.93
N PHE A 46 9.06 -0.76 23.35
CA PHE A 46 9.83 0.12 24.24
C PHE A 46 10.00 -0.46 25.65
N GLU A 47 9.05 -1.26 26.13
CA GLU A 47 9.16 -1.99 27.39
C GLU A 47 10.12 -3.17 27.29
N GLU A 48 10.05 -3.97 26.21
CA GLU A 48 10.87 -5.16 26.04
C GLU A 48 12.36 -4.83 25.82
N VAL A 49 12.67 -3.78 25.05
CA VAL A 49 14.07 -3.38 24.81
C VAL A 49 14.79 -2.94 26.08
N LYS A 50 14.07 -2.35 27.06
CA LYS A 50 14.64 -1.95 28.35
C LYS A 50 15.15 -3.15 29.17
N LYS A 51 14.67 -4.37 28.88
CA LYS A 51 15.05 -5.59 29.60
C LYS A 51 16.42 -6.14 29.16
N LYS A 52 17.01 -5.61 28.08
CA LYS A 52 18.29 -6.08 27.54
C LYS A 52 19.22 -4.91 27.24
N GLU A 53 20.29 -4.78 28.01
CA GLU A 53 21.30 -3.75 27.81
C GLU A 53 21.91 -3.82 26.40
N GLY A 54 22.05 -2.66 25.75
CA GLY A 54 22.59 -2.52 24.40
C GLY A 54 21.62 -2.89 23.26
N LEU A 55 20.43 -3.43 23.55
CA LEU A 55 19.41 -3.66 22.52
C LEU A 55 18.75 -2.33 22.13
N THR A 56 18.84 -1.97 20.85
CA THR A 56 18.20 -0.77 20.29
C THR A 56 16.98 -1.13 19.45
N TRP A 57 16.15 -0.14 19.14
CA TRP A 57 14.96 -0.33 18.30
C TRP A 57 14.90 0.68 17.15
N SER A 58 14.04 0.39 16.18
CA SER A 58 13.60 1.34 15.16
C SER A 58 12.14 1.05 14.80
N VAL A 59 11.35 2.09 14.52
CA VAL A 59 9.96 1.97 14.05
C VAL A 59 9.87 2.52 12.63
N HIS A 60 9.27 1.75 11.72
CA HIS A 60 9.15 2.11 10.30
C HIS A 60 7.67 2.28 9.94
N ARG A 61 7.30 3.47 9.47
CA ARG A 61 5.92 3.85 9.13
C ARG A 61 5.78 3.99 7.61
N PRO A 62 5.62 2.89 6.85
CA PRO A 62 5.31 2.98 5.44
C PRO A 62 3.90 3.53 5.18
N GLY A 63 3.72 4.14 4.02
CA GLY A 63 2.44 4.46 3.41
C GLY A 63 1.80 3.24 2.76
N LEU A 64 1.16 3.44 1.60
CA LEU A 64 0.63 2.35 0.80
C LEU A 64 1.78 1.54 0.19
N ILE A 65 1.87 0.25 0.53
CA ILE A 65 2.98 -0.58 0.05
C ILE A 65 2.74 -1.03 -1.40
N PHE A 66 3.71 -0.77 -2.27
CA PHE A 66 3.84 -1.42 -3.57
C PHE A 66 4.80 -2.60 -3.42
N GLY A 67 4.32 -3.82 -3.66
CA GLY A 67 5.08 -5.02 -3.35
C GLY A 67 4.50 -6.28 -3.99
N PHE A 68 5.18 -7.40 -3.74
CA PHE A 68 4.77 -8.72 -4.19
C PHE A 68 4.66 -9.66 -3.00
N SER A 69 3.44 -10.11 -2.70
CA SER A 69 3.15 -11.26 -1.86
C SER A 69 1.70 -11.70 -2.09
N PRO A 70 1.46 -12.91 -2.64
CA PRO A 70 0.10 -13.42 -2.81
C PRO A 70 -0.57 -13.80 -1.47
N TYR A 71 0.18 -13.78 -0.36
CA TYR A 71 -0.32 -14.07 0.99
C TYR A 71 -0.56 -12.81 1.83
N SER A 72 -0.27 -11.62 1.29
CA SER A 72 -0.45 -10.38 2.02
C SER A 72 -1.94 -10.10 2.21
N LEU A 73 -2.32 -9.70 3.42
CA LEU A 73 -3.69 -9.32 3.76
C LEU A 73 -4.07 -7.93 3.22
N MET A 74 -3.09 -7.16 2.74
CA MET A 74 -3.23 -5.81 2.21
C MET A 74 -2.27 -5.61 1.03
N ASN A 75 -2.61 -6.16 -0.14
CA ASN A 75 -1.80 -6.03 -1.35
C ASN A 75 -2.53 -5.24 -2.44
N ALA A 76 -2.25 -3.93 -2.53
CA ALA A 76 -2.88 -3.10 -3.54
C ALA A 76 -2.45 -3.47 -4.97
N ILE A 77 -1.17 -3.76 -5.22
CA ILE A 77 -0.69 -4.12 -6.56
C ILE A 77 -1.33 -5.42 -7.03
N GLY A 78 -1.28 -6.46 -6.19
CA GLY A 78 -1.84 -7.76 -6.53
C GLY A 78 -3.34 -7.68 -6.79
N THR A 79 -4.08 -7.01 -5.90
CA THR A 79 -5.53 -6.83 -6.03
C THR A 79 -5.89 -6.08 -7.32
N LEU A 80 -5.17 -5.01 -7.66
CA LEU A 80 -5.37 -4.26 -8.91
C LEU A 80 -5.04 -5.08 -10.16
N CYS A 81 -3.99 -5.90 -10.11
CA CYS A 81 -3.64 -6.80 -11.22
C CYS A 81 -4.72 -7.85 -11.47
N VAL A 82 -5.26 -8.45 -10.40
CA VAL A 82 -6.35 -9.43 -10.49
C VAL A 82 -7.62 -8.77 -11.07
N TYR A 83 -7.98 -7.58 -10.60
CA TYR A 83 -9.08 -6.82 -11.16
C TYR A 83 -8.89 -6.53 -12.65
N ALA A 84 -7.70 -6.06 -13.05
CA ALA A 84 -7.39 -5.81 -14.46
C ALA A 84 -7.46 -7.09 -15.30
N ALA A 85 -6.94 -8.22 -14.81
CA ALA A 85 -7.02 -9.51 -15.48
C ALA A 85 -8.48 -9.95 -15.71
N ILE A 86 -9.34 -9.79 -14.70
CA ILE A 86 -10.78 -10.08 -14.82
C ILE A 86 -11.43 -9.15 -15.85
N CYS A 87 -11.17 -7.85 -15.79
CA CYS A 87 -11.67 -6.90 -16.80
C CYS A 87 -11.26 -7.30 -18.22
N LYS A 88 -10.01 -7.72 -18.41
CA LYS A 88 -9.47 -8.15 -19.71
C LYS A 88 -10.16 -9.40 -20.21
N HIS A 89 -10.32 -10.39 -19.34
CA HIS A 89 -11.01 -11.63 -19.67
C HIS A 89 -12.48 -11.41 -20.07
N GLU A 90 -13.18 -10.50 -19.39
CA GLU A 90 -14.59 -10.19 -19.66
C GLU A 90 -14.82 -9.10 -20.72
N GLY A 91 -13.76 -8.59 -21.35
CA GLY A 91 -13.84 -7.50 -22.32
C GLY A 91 -14.43 -6.19 -21.75
N GLN A 92 -14.29 -5.96 -20.45
CA GLN A 92 -14.79 -4.77 -19.76
C GLN A 92 -13.72 -3.67 -19.71
N PRO A 93 -14.13 -2.39 -19.74
CA PRO A 93 -13.20 -1.29 -19.50
C PRO A 93 -12.71 -1.30 -18.04
N LEU A 94 -11.50 -0.79 -17.82
CA LEU A 94 -10.92 -0.65 -16.49
C LEU A 94 -11.50 0.57 -15.78
N ARG A 95 -12.67 0.41 -15.14
CA ARG A 95 -13.36 1.45 -14.37
C ARG A 95 -12.67 1.68 -13.04
N PHE A 96 -12.47 2.93 -12.61
CA PHE A 96 -11.93 3.27 -11.29
C PHE A 96 -13.05 3.37 -10.25
N PRO A 97 -13.25 2.36 -9.36
CA PRO A 97 -14.31 2.37 -8.37
C PRO A 97 -13.80 3.04 -7.08
N GLY A 98 -13.80 4.37 -7.07
CA GLY A 98 -13.23 5.17 -6.00
C GLY A 98 -13.68 6.63 -6.09
N SER A 99 -13.30 7.45 -5.11
CA SER A 99 -13.69 8.87 -5.04
C SER A 99 -12.94 9.72 -6.07
N LYS A 100 -13.56 10.83 -6.48
CA LYS A 100 -12.89 11.87 -7.26
C LYS A 100 -11.72 12.49 -6.51
N GLY A 101 -11.81 12.57 -5.18
CA GLY A 101 -10.73 13.03 -4.32
C GLY A 101 -9.49 12.15 -4.46
N THR A 102 -9.62 10.82 -4.36
CA THR A 102 -8.54 9.86 -4.61
C THR A 102 -7.95 10.01 -6.01
N TRP A 103 -8.80 10.17 -7.02
CA TRP A 103 -8.40 10.27 -8.43
C TRP A 103 -7.57 11.51 -8.73
N GLU A 104 -7.96 12.67 -8.18
CA GLU A 104 -7.32 13.96 -8.40
C GLU A 104 -6.25 14.32 -7.37
N GLY A 105 -6.30 13.72 -6.18
CA GLY A 105 -5.40 13.97 -5.07
C GLY A 105 -3.99 13.45 -5.30
N PHE A 106 -3.03 14.04 -4.60
CA PHE A 106 -1.66 13.54 -4.56
C PHE A 106 -1.54 12.41 -3.55
N TRP A 107 -0.86 11.36 -3.96
CA TRP A 107 -0.59 10.17 -3.15
C TRP A 107 0.89 9.89 -3.17
N ASP A 108 1.38 9.29 -2.09
CA ASP A 108 2.68 8.63 -2.09
C ASP A 108 2.50 7.11 -1.94
N ALA A 109 3.60 6.37 -2.04
CA ALA A 109 3.63 4.93 -1.81
C ALA A 109 4.97 4.54 -1.20
N SER A 110 5.06 3.30 -0.75
CA SER A 110 6.24 2.68 -0.16
C SER A 110 6.57 1.42 -0.93
N ASP A 111 7.63 1.45 -1.72
CA ASP A 111 8.15 0.27 -2.40
C ASP A 111 8.64 -0.75 -1.35
N ALA A 112 8.25 -2.01 -1.48
CA ALA A 112 8.57 -3.05 -0.51
C ALA A 112 10.09 -3.29 -0.37
N ASP A 113 10.85 -3.18 -1.45
CA ASP A 113 12.31 -3.33 -1.40
C ASP A 113 12.93 -2.09 -0.72
N MET A 114 12.40 -0.89 -0.97
CA MET A 114 12.84 0.32 -0.25
C MET A 114 12.52 0.26 1.25
N VAL A 115 11.37 -0.29 1.63
CA VAL A 115 11.03 -0.51 3.04
C VAL A 115 12.00 -1.50 3.68
N ALA A 116 12.38 -2.56 2.97
CA ALA A 116 13.39 -3.51 3.44
C ALA A 116 14.78 -2.85 3.59
N GLU A 117 15.22 -2.07 2.59
CA GLU A 117 16.46 -1.28 2.64
C GLU A 117 16.48 -0.31 3.83
N HIS A 118 15.36 0.36 4.10
CA HIS A 118 15.23 1.27 5.22
C HIS A 118 15.28 0.55 6.58
N GLN A 119 14.72 -0.65 6.68
CA GLN A 119 14.87 -1.49 7.88
C GLN A 119 16.30 -1.97 8.09
N ILE A 120 16.97 -2.39 7.01
CA ILE A 120 18.39 -2.79 7.05
C ILE A 120 19.26 -1.60 7.47
N TRP A 121 19.04 -0.42 6.89
CA TRP A 121 19.73 0.81 7.25
C TRP A 121 19.62 1.10 8.74
N ALA A 122 18.40 1.14 9.29
CA ALA A 122 18.21 1.47 10.71
C ALA A 122 18.80 0.40 11.65
N ALA A 123 18.93 -0.84 11.19
CA ALA A 123 19.56 -1.90 11.96
C ALA A 123 21.09 -1.74 12.09
N VAL A 124 21.74 -1.04 11.16
CA VAL A 124 23.21 -0.91 11.13
C VAL A 124 23.72 0.50 11.36
N GLU A 125 22.91 1.53 11.11
CA GLU A 125 23.28 2.95 11.26
C GLU A 125 23.20 3.41 12.72
N PRO A 126 24.31 3.80 13.37
CA PRO A 126 24.28 4.30 14.75
C PRO A 126 23.33 5.47 14.98
N TYR A 127 23.19 6.39 14.01
CA TYR A 127 22.31 7.54 14.16
C TYR A 127 20.82 7.21 14.02
N ALA A 128 20.47 6.03 13.49
CA ALA A 128 19.08 5.60 13.32
C ALA A 128 18.52 4.83 14.53
N LYS A 129 19.33 4.64 15.58
CA LYS A 129 18.95 3.86 16.76
C LYS A 129 17.94 4.60 17.62
N ASN A 130 16.94 3.86 18.10
CA ASN A 130 15.88 4.31 19.00
C ASN A 130 15.01 5.41 18.40
N GLU A 131 14.75 5.32 17.10
CA GLU A 131 13.99 6.32 16.36
C GLU A 131 12.83 5.70 15.57
N ALA A 132 11.77 6.49 15.42
CA ALA A 132 10.69 6.22 14.48
C ALA A 132 10.90 7.04 13.22
N PHE A 133 10.69 6.41 12.06
CA PHE A 133 10.86 7.00 10.73
C PHE A 133 9.68 6.67 9.81
N ASN A 134 9.23 7.66 9.07
CA ASN A 134 8.43 7.48 7.86
C ASN A 134 9.27 6.76 6.80
N CYS A 135 8.60 6.06 5.88
CA CYS A 135 9.26 5.35 4.80
C CYS A 135 8.40 5.33 3.55
N ILE A 136 8.50 6.37 2.73
CA ILE A 136 7.84 6.48 1.43
C ILE A 136 8.88 6.66 0.32
N ASN A 137 8.45 6.50 -0.92
CA ASN A 137 9.28 6.52 -2.13
C ASN A 137 10.05 7.83 -2.36
N GLY A 138 9.66 8.93 -1.69
CA GLY A 138 10.29 10.24 -1.83
C GLY A 138 9.72 11.11 -2.96
N ASP A 139 8.63 10.67 -3.59
CA ASP A 139 7.88 11.39 -4.63
C ASP A 139 6.39 11.09 -4.51
N VAL A 140 5.56 11.85 -5.23
CA VAL A 140 4.10 11.72 -5.26
C VAL A 140 3.59 11.28 -6.64
N PHE A 141 2.39 10.73 -6.69
CA PHE A 141 1.67 10.38 -7.90
C PHE A 141 0.19 10.75 -7.77
N LYS A 142 -0.56 10.59 -8.87
CA LYS A 142 -2.02 10.61 -8.86
C LYS A 142 -2.51 9.27 -9.38
N TRP A 143 -3.56 8.72 -8.76
CA TRP A 143 -4.13 7.45 -9.21
C TRP A 143 -4.55 7.50 -10.67
N LYS A 144 -5.04 8.64 -11.17
CA LYS A 144 -5.38 8.80 -12.58
C LYS A 144 -4.25 8.48 -13.57
N HIS A 145 -2.99 8.73 -13.18
CA HIS A 145 -1.84 8.40 -14.02
C HIS A 145 -1.47 6.93 -13.91
N LEU A 146 -1.44 6.37 -12.69
CA LEU A 146 -1.16 4.94 -12.49
C LEU A 146 -2.26 4.05 -13.08
N TRP A 147 -3.50 4.54 -13.14
CA TRP A 147 -4.61 3.83 -13.76
C TRP A 147 -4.44 3.66 -15.26
N GLY A 148 -3.97 4.71 -15.96
CA GLY A 148 -3.60 4.61 -17.37
C GLY A 148 -2.48 3.60 -17.60
N ILE A 149 -1.46 3.60 -16.73
CA ILE A 149 -0.37 2.61 -16.78
C ILE A 149 -0.90 1.19 -16.55
N LEU A 150 -1.76 0.98 -15.56
CA LEU A 150 -2.38 -0.33 -15.31
C LEU A 150 -3.16 -0.82 -16.53
N ALA A 151 -3.95 0.06 -17.15
CA ALA A 151 -4.67 -0.26 -18.38
C ALA A 151 -3.71 -0.63 -19.52
N GLU A 152 -2.61 0.10 -19.71
CA GLU A 152 -1.57 -0.23 -20.69
C GLU A 152 -0.94 -1.61 -20.41
N GLN A 153 -0.58 -1.90 -19.15
CA GLN A 153 0.05 -3.17 -18.76
C GLN A 153 -0.84 -4.40 -19.02
N PHE A 154 -2.16 -4.23 -19.05
CA PHE A 154 -3.14 -5.30 -19.29
C PHE A 154 -3.88 -5.15 -20.63
N GLU A 155 -3.45 -4.23 -21.49
CA GLU A 155 -4.07 -3.94 -22.80
C GLU A 155 -5.58 -3.70 -22.71
N LEU A 156 -5.98 -2.82 -21.80
CA LEU A 156 -7.36 -2.44 -21.50
C LEU A 156 -7.66 -1.01 -21.95
N VAL A 157 -8.95 -0.73 -22.13
CA VAL A 157 -9.44 0.65 -22.26
C VAL A 157 -9.61 1.22 -20.85
N PRO A 158 -8.89 2.30 -20.47
CA PRO A 158 -9.10 2.94 -19.19
C PRO A 158 -10.46 3.64 -19.18
N ALA A 159 -11.20 3.53 -18.08
CA ALA A 159 -12.35 4.37 -17.79
C ALA A 159 -12.09 5.21 -16.53
N GLY A 160 -12.81 6.33 -16.42
CA GLY A 160 -12.65 7.28 -15.34
C GLY A 160 -13.25 6.82 -14.01
N VAL A 161 -13.50 7.80 -13.16
CA VAL A 161 -14.06 7.64 -11.81
C VAL A 161 -15.51 7.16 -11.88
N HIS A 162 -15.82 6.14 -11.07
CA HIS A 162 -17.16 5.60 -10.84
C HIS A 162 -17.38 5.47 -9.32
N GLU A 163 -17.89 6.54 -8.69
CA GLU A 163 -18.04 6.62 -7.22
C GLU A 163 -19.14 5.67 -6.69
N GLU A 164 -20.08 5.31 -7.56
CA GLU A 164 -21.17 4.37 -7.29
C GLU A 164 -20.72 2.89 -7.20
N LEU A 165 -19.53 2.56 -7.71
CA LEU A 165 -19.03 1.18 -7.80
C LEU A 165 -18.10 0.82 -6.64
N SER A 166 -18.21 -0.40 -6.13
CA SER A 166 -17.28 -0.98 -5.13
C SER A 166 -16.54 -2.16 -5.74
N PHE A 167 -15.25 -2.29 -5.45
CA PHE A 167 -14.47 -3.47 -5.84
C PHE A 167 -15.11 -4.75 -5.28
N GLU A 168 -15.47 -4.75 -4.00
CA GLU A 168 -16.03 -5.91 -3.32
C GLU A 168 -17.35 -6.36 -3.97
N GLU A 169 -18.28 -5.44 -4.22
CA GLU A 169 -19.55 -5.76 -4.88
C GLU A 169 -19.37 -6.21 -6.34
N MET A 170 -18.43 -5.61 -7.07
CA MET A 170 -18.16 -6.01 -8.46
C MET A 170 -17.53 -7.40 -8.54
N MET A 171 -16.69 -7.77 -7.57
CA MET A 171 -15.88 -9.00 -7.62
C MET A 171 -16.50 -10.17 -6.85
N LYS A 172 -17.56 -9.97 -6.05
CA LYS A 172 -18.14 -10.99 -5.15
C LYS A 172 -18.44 -12.35 -5.79
N ASP A 173 -18.90 -12.37 -7.05
CA ASP A 173 -19.30 -13.59 -7.76
C ASP A 173 -18.27 -14.01 -8.84
N LYS A 174 -17.08 -13.42 -8.83
CA LYS A 174 -16.05 -13.65 -9.87
C LYS A 174 -15.12 -14.83 -9.58
N GLY A 175 -15.37 -15.60 -8.52
CA GLY A 175 -14.58 -16.80 -8.19
C GLY A 175 -14.43 -17.78 -9.37
N PRO A 176 -15.53 -18.24 -10.00
CA PRO A 176 -15.46 -19.12 -11.16
C PRO A 176 -14.74 -18.52 -12.38
N VAL A 177 -14.87 -17.20 -12.59
CA VAL A 177 -14.17 -16.47 -13.66
C VAL A 177 -12.66 -16.47 -13.40
N TRP A 178 -12.25 -16.27 -12.14
CA TRP A 178 -10.86 -16.34 -11.76
C TRP A 178 -10.27 -17.75 -11.92
N ASP A 179 -11.02 -18.78 -11.52
CA ASP A 179 -10.61 -20.19 -11.71
C ASP A 179 -10.39 -20.51 -13.20
N GLU A 180 -11.21 -19.95 -14.09
CA GLU A 180 -11.04 -20.05 -15.53
C GLU A 180 -9.76 -19.36 -16.01
N ILE A 181 -9.51 -18.11 -15.61
CA ILE A 181 -8.29 -17.37 -15.93
C ILE A 181 -7.05 -18.15 -15.47
N VAL A 182 -7.06 -18.68 -14.24
CA VAL A 182 -5.96 -19.48 -13.69
C VAL A 182 -5.68 -20.70 -14.54
N ARG A 183 -6.73 -21.44 -14.93
CA ARG A 183 -6.62 -22.65 -15.77
C ARG A 183 -6.11 -22.32 -17.17
N GLU A 184 -6.64 -21.29 -17.81
CA GLU A 184 -6.33 -20.96 -19.21
C GLU A 184 -4.92 -20.43 -19.40
N HIS A 185 -4.44 -19.63 -18.45
CA HIS A 185 -3.10 -19.04 -18.51
C HIS A 185 -2.03 -19.87 -17.77
N GLY A 186 -2.40 -21.00 -17.15
CA GLY A 186 -1.47 -21.85 -16.42
C GLY A 186 -0.82 -21.14 -15.23
N LEU A 187 -1.64 -20.36 -14.51
CA LEU A 187 -1.22 -19.55 -13.36
C LEU A 187 -1.02 -20.42 -12.11
N VAL A 188 -0.40 -19.83 -11.09
CA VAL A 188 -0.35 -20.42 -9.75
C VAL A 188 -1.78 -20.61 -9.25
N PRO A 189 -2.16 -21.82 -8.79
CA PRO A 189 -3.50 -22.07 -8.27
C PRO A 189 -3.76 -21.23 -7.02
N THR A 190 -4.58 -20.20 -7.17
CA THR A 190 -4.97 -19.26 -6.12
C THR A 190 -6.48 -19.07 -6.17
N LYS A 191 -7.10 -18.88 -5.02
CA LYS A 191 -8.51 -18.49 -4.97
C LYS A 191 -8.64 -16.97 -5.04
N LEU A 192 -9.76 -16.50 -5.57
CA LEU A 192 -9.99 -15.06 -5.74
C LEU A 192 -9.87 -14.29 -4.42
N GLU A 193 -10.40 -14.85 -3.33
CA GLU A 193 -10.34 -14.26 -1.99
C GLU A 193 -8.93 -14.20 -1.37
N GLU A 194 -7.99 -14.99 -1.88
CA GLU A 194 -6.60 -15.01 -1.41
C GLU A 194 -5.78 -13.87 -2.05
N VAL A 195 -6.09 -13.53 -3.31
CA VAL A 195 -5.31 -12.56 -4.10
C VAL A 195 -6.05 -11.23 -4.35
N GLY A 196 -7.35 -11.19 -4.07
CA GLY A 196 -8.21 -10.02 -4.20
C GLY A 196 -8.59 -9.41 -2.86
N ASN A 197 -7.80 -8.48 -2.33
CA ASN A 197 -8.12 -7.76 -1.10
C ASN A 197 -9.05 -6.57 -1.39
N TRP A 198 -10.27 -6.83 -1.88
CA TRP A 198 -11.19 -5.80 -2.38
C TRP A 198 -11.56 -4.75 -1.33
N TRP A 199 -11.89 -5.19 -0.11
CA TRP A 199 -12.21 -4.33 1.03
C TRP A 199 -11.12 -3.28 1.29
N PHE A 200 -9.85 -3.65 1.07
CA PHE A 200 -8.71 -2.78 1.32
C PHE A 200 -8.64 -1.67 0.27
N LEU A 201 -8.83 -1.99 -1.01
CA LEU A 201 -8.88 -0.96 -2.06
C LEU A 201 -10.10 -0.06 -1.90
N ASP A 202 -11.28 -0.62 -1.61
CA ASP A 202 -12.49 0.17 -1.34
C ASP A 202 -12.28 1.12 -0.16
N THR A 203 -11.64 0.65 0.91
CA THR A 203 -11.32 1.49 2.07
C THR A 203 -10.39 2.64 1.68
N MET A 204 -9.30 2.36 0.97
CA MET A 204 -8.33 3.38 0.59
C MET A 204 -8.89 4.37 -0.42
N PHE A 205 -9.61 3.91 -1.44
CA PHE A 205 -10.04 4.76 -2.56
C PHE A 205 -11.33 5.52 -2.29
N ARG A 206 -12.08 5.19 -1.23
CA ARG A 206 -13.31 5.90 -0.86
C ARG A 206 -13.10 6.91 0.26
N TRP A 207 -12.20 6.62 1.20
CA TRP A 207 -12.09 7.39 2.45
C TRP A 207 -10.84 8.24 2.57
N ILE A 208 -9.90 8.13 1.63
CA ILE A 208 -8.65 8.89 1.66
C ILE A 208 -8.53 9.61 0.33
N ASP A 209 -8.53 10.94 0.33
CA ASP A 209 -8.43 11.71 -0.92
C ASP A 209 -6.97 11.92 -1.35
N SER A 210 -6.08 12.13 -0.38
CA SER A 210 -4.67 12.38 -0.60
C SER A 210 -3.82 11.83 0.53
N THR A 211 -2.56 11.56 0.23
CA THR A 211 -1.56 11.17 1.21
C THR A 211 -0.22 11.81 0.93
N ALA A 212 0.47 12.23 1.98
CA ALA A 212 1.85 12.67 1.93
C ALA A 212 2.48 12.50 3.32
N ASP A 213 3.60 11.79 3.38
CA ASP A 213 4.47 11.75 4.55
C ASP A 213 5.80 12.45 4.26
N SER A 214 6.39 13.08 5.27
CA SER A 214 7.72 13.67 5.16
C SER A 214 8.79 12.58 5.27
N MET A 215 9.77 12.61 4.37
CA MET A 215 11.01 11.82 4.45
C MET A 215 12.19 12.60 5.03
N ASN A 216 11.96 13.81 5.55
CA ASN A 216 13.05 14.68 5.99
C ASN A 216 13.84 14.07 7.13
N LYS A 217 13.17 13.52 8.15
CA LYS A 217 13.84 12.87 9.28
C LYS A 217 14.77 11.74 8.81
N SER A 218 14.30 10.83 7.95
CA SER A 218 15.13 9.76 7.40
C SER A 218 16.35 10.30 6.64
N LYS A 219 16.17 11.33 5.79
CA LYS A 219 17.26 11.98 5.05
C LYS A 219 18.29 12.66 5.96
N GLU A 220 17.82 13.36 6.98
CA GLU A 220 18.66 14.04 7.98
C GLU A 220 19.48 13.04 8.80
N HIS A 221 18.98 11.81 8.96
CA HIS A 221 19.70 10.70 9.60
C HIS A 221 20.54 9.87 8.62
N GLY A 222 20.64 10.30 7.35
CA GLY A 222 21.52 9.71 6.34
C GLY A 222 20.87 8.71 5.38
N PHE A 223 19.57 8.43 5.53
CA PHE A 223 18.85 7.59 4.56
C PHE A 223 18.36 8.40 3.36
N VAL A 224 19.07 8.29 2.24
CA VAL A 224 18.75 8.96 0.97
C VAL A 224 18.20 8.00 -0.10
N GLY A 225 17.74 6.82 0.32
CA GLY A 225 17.05 5.88 -0.55
C GLY A 225 15.75 6.49 -1.09
N PHE A 226 15.45 6.21 -2.36
CA PHE A 226 14.21 6.65 -3.01
C PHE A 226 13.81 5.65 -4.10
N ARG A 227 12.56 5.76 -4.57
CA ARG A 227 12.06 5.04 -5.74
C ARG A 227 11.17 5.97 -6.56
N ASN A 228 11.22 5.86 -7.87
CA ASN A 228 10.22 6.51 -8.72
C ASN A 228 8.90 5.70 -8.63
N PRO A 229 7.77 6.28 -8.18
CA PRO A 229 6.53 5.54 -7.97
C PRO A 229 5.99 4.86 -9.24
N LYS A 230 6.16 5.49 -10.42
CA LYS A 230 5.72 4.91 -11.70
C LYS A 230 6.52 3.66 -12.05
N THR A 231 7.84 3.71 -11.97
CA THR A 231 8.67 2.53 -12.31
C THR A 231 8.54 1.44 -11.25
N SER A 232 8.39 1.81 -9.97
CA SER A 232 8.05 0.87 -8.89
C SER A 232 6.74 0.14 -9.19
N PHE A 233 5.67 0.88 -9.49
CA PHE A 233 4.36 0.31 -9.83
C PHE A 233 4.44 -0.71 -10.98
N VAL A 234 5.10 -0.34 -12.09
CA VAL A 234 5.30 -1.26 -13.23
C VAL A 234 6.13 -2.48 -12.84
N SER A 235 7.23 -2.28 -12.10
CA SER A 235 8.10 -3.38 -11.65
C SER A 235 7.33 -4.41 -10.83
N TRP A 236 6.47 -3.98 -9.91
CA TRP A 236 5.67 -4.89 -9.09
C TRP A 236 4.57 -5.59 -9.89
N ILE A 237 3.96 -4.93 -10.89
CA ILE A 237 3.03 -5.59 -11.84
C ILE A 237 3.76 -6.69 -12.61
N GLU A 238 4.93 -6.39 -13.18
CA GLU A 238 5.72 -7.36 -13.93
C GLU A 238 6.22 -8.51 -13.04
N LYS A 239 6.43 -8.26 -11.74
CA LYS A 239 6.70 -9.31 -10.76
C LYS A 239 5.47 -10.22 -10.56
N MET A 240 4.26 -9.67 -10.47
CA MET A 240 3.03 -10.48 -10.40
C MET A 240 2.87 -11.39 -11.62
N LYS A 241 3.16 -10.88 -12.83
CA LYS A 241 3.12 -11.65 -14.09
C LYS A 241 4.23 -12.71 -14.18
N SER A 242 5.47 -12.34 -13.89
CA SER A 242 6.62 -13.27 -14.00
C SER A 242 6.53 -14.45 -13.03
N PHE A 243 5.89 -14.26 -11.87
CA PHE A 243 5.56 -15.32 -10.93
C PHE A 243 4.22 -16.03 -11.24
N ARG A 244 3.60 -15.70 -12.37
CA ARG A 244 2.34 -16.31 -12.86
C ARG A 244 1.20 -16.24 -11.86
N ILE A 245 1.09 -15.14 -11.11
CA ILE A 245 -0.08 -14.89 -10.26
C ILE A 245 -1.23 -14.31 -11.11
N VAL A 246 -0.89 -13.53 -12.11
CA VAL A 246 -1.80 -12.97 -13.14
C VAL A 246 -1.20 -13.27 -14.52
N PRO A 247 -2.02 -13.23 -15.60
CA PRO A 247 -1.54 -13.43 -16.97
C PRO A 247 -0.43 -12.47 -17.42
#